data_AF-A0A542MCS6-F1
#
_entry.id   AF-A0A542MCS6-F1
#
_cell.length_a   1.000
_cell.length_b   1.000
_cell.length_c   1.000
_cell.angle_alpha   90.00
_cell.angle_beta   90.00
_cell.angle_gamma   90.00
#
_symmetry.space_group_name_H-M   'P 1'
#
loop_
_entity.id
_entity.type
_entity.pdbx_description
1 polymer ?
#
loop_
_entity_poly.entity_id
_entity_poly.type
_entity_poly.pdbx_seq_one_letter_code
_entity_poly.pdbx_strand_id
1 'polypeptide(L)'
;MKAKQMERRLQEQALLGRRIDGDRLVLDDATLLAALDGSRPLRAAEREALQASPLTARRLRQLALERRAGAGSSTVTAWRGSRGMLRAASSGGAPSPIRTDDGCWTLHFIESADGWRTILQLAPDAPFAAALLAARAPLQVRDGLGRILLEGRLDADGECEAPWPLAAAPATHLQAHGAAFTVTPLTETSSC
;
A
#
# COMPACT_ATOMS: atom_id res chain seq x y z
N MET A 1 -0.18 23.54 -4.89
CA MET A 1 0.62 22.32 -5.16
C MET A 1 -0.20 21.04 -5.44
N LYS A 2 -1.45 20.89 -4.98
CA LYS A 2 -2.30 19.70 -5.28
C LYS A 2 -2.74 19.56 -6.75
N ALA A 3 -3.06 20.67 -7.43
CA ALA A 3 -3.52 20.64 -8.84
C ALA A 3 -2.48 20.03 -9.79
N LYS A 4 -1.22 20.44 -9.65
CA LYS A 4 -0.10 19.96 -10.48
C LYS A 4 0.18 18.46 -10.33
N GLN A 5 -0.14 17.85 -9.18
CA GLN A 5 -0.04 16.40 -8.96
C GLN A 5 -1.19 15.64 -9.62
N MET A 6 -2.40 16.22 -9.59
CA MET A 6 -3.58 15.62 -10.23
C MET A 6 -3.44 15.65 -11.76
N GLU A 7 -3.04 16.79 -12.33
CA GLU A 7 -2.77 16.94 -13.76
C GLU A 7 -1.69 15.98 -14.23
N ARG A 8 -0.63 15.77 -13.43
CA ARG A 8 0.44 14.82 -13.75
C ARG A 8 -0.08 13.38 -13.80
N ARG A 9 -0.91 12.97 -12.83
CA ARG A 9 -1.55 11.65 -12.81
C ARG A 9 -2.53 11.45 -13.97
N LEU A 10 -3.33 12.47 -14.31
CA LEU A 10 -4.24 12.47 -15.45
C LEU A 10 -3.48 12.35 -16.78
N GLN A 11 -2.37 13.07 -16.91
CA GLN A 11 -1.52 13.00 -18.09
C GLN A 11 -0.81 11.66 -18.22
N GLU A 12 -0.34 11.08 -17.11
CA GLU A 12 0.22 9.72 -17.06
C GLU A 12 -0.82 8.66 -17.47
N GLN A 13 -2.07 8.77 -17.02
CA GLN A 13 -3.15 7.86 -17.42
C GLN A 13 -3.53 8.00 -18.89
N ALA A 14 -3.58 9.24 -19.42
CA ALA A 14 -3.91 9.51 -20.81
C ALA A 14 -2.84 8.98 -21.78
N LEU A 15 -1.56 9.07 -21.41
CA LEU A 15 -0.45 8.55 -22.22
C LEU A 15 -0.43 7.02 -22.25
N LEU A 16 -0.75 6.35 -21.14
CA LEU A 16 -0.74 4.89 -21.06
C LEU A 16 -1.92 4.21 -21.77
N GLY A 17 -3.04 4.92 -21.96
CA GLY A 17 -4.24 4.41 -22.64
C GLY A 17 -4.15 4.44 -24.17
N ARG A 18 -3.24 5.23 -24.76
CA ARG A 18 -3.14 5.43 -26.21
C ARG A 18 -2.19 4.41 -26.83
N ARG A 19 -2.71 3.47 -27.61
CA ARG A 19 -1.89 2.70 -28.56
C ARG A 19 -1.62 3.59 -29.77
N ILE A 20 -0.35 3.91 -30.00
CA ILE A 20 0.11 4.63 -31.20
C ILE A 20 0.70 3.57 -32.14
N ASP A 21 0.12 3.45 -33.33
CA ASP A 21 0.61 2.53 -34.36
C ASP A 21 1.99 3.00 -34.87
N GLY A 22 2.97 2.09 -34.90
CA GLY A 22 4.36 2.42 -35.26
C GLY A 22 5.24 3.01 -34.14
N ASP A 23 4.75 3.09 -32.89
CA ASP A 23 5.55 3.55 -31.74
C ASP A 23 6.72 2.59 -31.45
N ARG A 24 7.90 3.15 -31.17
CA ARG A 24 9.13 2.40 -30.92
C ARG A 24 9.75 2.86 -29.60
N LEU A 25 10.57 2.01 -28.98
CA LEU A 25 11.38 2.41 -27.83
C LEU A 25 12.33 3.54 -28.25
N VAL A 26 12.13 4.73 -27.69
CA VAL A 26 12.94 5.92 -28.00
C VAL A 26 14.12 6.07 -27.03
N LEU A 27 14.00 5.50 -25.82
CA LEU A 27 15.05 5.48 -24.81
C LEU A 27 15.49 4.04 -24.53
N ASP A 28 16.79 3.86 -24.39
CA ASP A 28 17.40 2.60 -23.99
C ASP A 28 17.17 2.30 -22.50
N ASP A 29 17.09 1.00 -22.17
CA ASP A 29 16.83 0.51 -20.82
C ASP A 29 17.88 1.00 -19.81
N ALA A 30 19.16 1.15 -20.19
CA ALA A 30 20.20 1.66 -19.29
C ALA A 30 19.97 3.13 -18.92
N THR A 31 19.46 3.94 -19.85
CA THR A 31 19.11 5.35 -19.57
C THR A 31 17.88 5.45 -18.67
N LEU A 32 16.89 4.59 -18.92
CA LEU A 32 15.69 4.47 -18.08
C LEU A 32 16.04 4.02 -16.66
N LEU A 33 16.92 3.04 -16.51
CA LEU A 33 17.40 2.56 -15.21
C LEU A 33 18.23 3.61 -14.46
N ALA A 34 19.14 4.33 -15.13
CA ALA A 34 19.92 5.40 -14.52
C ALA A 34 19.04 6.56 -14.02
N ALA A 35 17.94 6.83 -14.72
CA ALA A 35 16.93 7.79 -14.29
C ALA A 35 16.12 7.31 -13.08
N LEU A 36 15.78 6.02 -13.02
CA LEU A 36 15.08 5.42 -11.88
C LEU A 36 15.96 5.33 -10.63
N ASP A 37 17.25 5.11 -10.80
CA ASP A 37 18.23 5.00 -9.71
C ASP A 37 18.65 6.37 -9.16
N GLY A 38 18.38 7.46 -9.88
CA GLY A 38 18.79 8.81 -9.50
C GLY A 38 20.24 9.14 -9.85
N SER A 39 21.00 8.16 -10.34
CA SER A 39 22.37 8.32 -10.86
C SER A 39 22.46 9.33 -12.00
N ARG A 40 21.38 9.54 -12.77
CA ARG A 40 21.33 10.57 -13.80
C ARG A 40 19.91 11.09 -14.03
N PRO A 41 19.63 12.41 -13.92
CA PRO A 41 18.33 12.95 -14.29
C PRO A 41 18.11 12.89 -15.81
N LEU A 42 16.87 12.62 -16.24
CA LEU A 42 16.47 12.70 -17.66
C LEU A 42 16.60 14.14 -18.16
N ARG A 43 17.30 14.32 -19.30
CA ARG A 43 17.40 15.60 -20.01
C ARG A 43 16.04 16.03 -20.55
N ALA A 44 15.90 17.30 -20.90
CA ALA A 44 14.64 17.84 -21.45
C ALA A 44 14.16 17.06 -22.68
N ALA A 45 15.04 16.85 -23.66
CA ALA A 45 14.75 16.06 -24.85
C ALA A 45 14.36 14.59 -24.54
N GLU A 46 14.98 13.98 -23.52
CA GLU A 46 14.67 12.61 -23.09
C GLU A 46 13.30 12.55 -22.39
N ARG A 47 12.93 13.59 -21.64
CA ARG A 47 11.59 13.71 -21.04
C ARG A 47 10.51 13.92 -22.10
N GLU A 48 10.79 14.73 -23.12
CA GLU A 48 9.87 14.94 -24.25
C GLU A 48 9.68 13.64 -25.06
N ALA A 49 10.76 12.91 -25.32
CA ALA A 49 10.70 11.59 -25.96
C ALA A 49 9.89 10.56 -25.15
N LEU A 50 10.07 10.55 -23.82
CA LEU A 50 9.30 9.68 -22.92
C LEU A 50 7.80 10.03 -22.91
N GLN A 51 7.46 11.32 -23.00
CA GLN A 51 6.06 11.77 -23.07
C GLN A 51 5.42 11.53 -24.44
N ALA A 52 6.22 11.54 -25.51
CA ALA A 52 5.76 11.29 -26.87
C ALA A 52 5.55 9.80 -27.18
N SER A 53 6.20 8.90 -26.44
CA SER A 53 6.17 7.44 -26.67
C SER A 53 5.50 6.68 -25.51
N PRO A 54 4.21 6.29 -25.65
CA PRO A 54 3.52 5.42 -24.70
C PRO A 54 4.25 4.10 -24.42
N LEU A 55 4.94 3.53 -25.40
CA LEU A 55 5.68 2.28 -25.25
C LEU A 55 6.93 2.47 -24.39
N THR A 56 7.65 3.59 -24.56
CA THR A 56 8.78 3.95 -23.69
C THR A 56 8.33 4.23 -22.25
N ALA A 57 7.18 4.89 -22.07
CA ALA A 57 6.58 5.10 -20.74
C ALA A 57 6.17 3.78 -20.06
N ARG A 58 5.61 2.83 -20.82
CA ARG A 58 5.30 1.48 -20.32
C ARG A 58 6.56 0.72 -19.94
N ARG A 59 7.63 0.80 -20.74
CA ARG A 59 8.92 0.16 -20.46
C ARG A 59 9.57 0.71 -19.19
N LEU A 60 9.55 2.03 -19.00
CA LEU A 60 10.01 2.68 -17.77
C LEU A 60 9.24 2.18 -16.54
N ARG A 61 7.91 2.06 -16.65
CA ARG A 61 7.07 1.50 -15.57
C ARG A 61 7.40 0.04 -15.30
N GLN A 62 7.63 -0.76 -16.33
CA GLN A 62 8.01 -2.17 -16.20
C GLN A 62 9.37 -2.30 -15.49
N LEU A 63 10.40 -1.55 -15.90
CA LEU A 63 11.71 -1.54 -15.25
C LEU A 63 11.63 -1.07 -13.79
N ALA A 64 10.77 -0.10 -13.48
CA ALA A 64 10.54 0.33 -12.10
C ALA A 64 9.90 -0.77 -11.24
N LEU A 65 9.01 -1.59 -11.82
CA LEU A 65 8.40 -2.74 -11.16
C LEU A 65 9.38 -3.90 -11.01
N GLU A 66 10.15 -4.22 -12.05
CA GLU A 66 11.20 -5.26 -12.04
C GLU A 66 12.29 -4.94 -11.02
N ARG A 67 12.73 -3.67 -10.94
CA ARG A 67 13.67 -3.21 -9.92
C ARG A 67 13.07 -3.31 -8.51
N ARG A 68 11.78 -2.97 -8.35
CA ARG A 68 11.08 -3.08 -7.07
C ARG A 68 10.94 -4.54 -6.63
N ALA A 69 10.75 -5.46 -7.58
CA ALA A 69 10.71 -6.90 -7.33
C ALA A 69 12.10 -7.49 -7.02
N GLY A 70 13.15 -7.06 -7.74
CA GLY A 70 14.53 -7.50 -7.54
C GLY A 70 15.20 -6.93 -6.28
N ALA A 71 14.78 -5.76 -5.80
CA ALA A 71 15.17 -5.21 -4.50
C ALA A 71 14.46 -5.91 -3.31
N GLY A 72 13.55 -6.85 -3.58
CA GLY A 72 12.73 -7.56 -2.60
C GLY A 72 13.37 -8.77 -1.92
N SER A 73 14.66 -9.05 -2.14
CA SER A 73 15.33 -10.22 -1.55
C SER A 73 15.73 -10.02 -0.06
N SER A 74 15.37 -8.91 0.60
CA SER A 74 15.77 -8.68 2.01
C SER A 74 14.76 -7.93 2.91
N THR A 75 13.51 -7.72 2.47
CA THR A 75 12.64 -6.70 3.11
C THR A 75 11.66 -7.22 4.17
N VAL A 76 11.44 -8.54 4.32
CA VAL A 76 10.65 -9.05 5.48
C VAL A 76 11.36 -8.70 6.79
N THR A 77 12.68 -8.68 6.80
CA THR A 77 13.49 -8.47 8.01
C THR A 77 13.50 -7.01 8.49
N ALA A 78 13.05 -6.05 7.67
CA ALA A 78 13.16 -4.61 7.98
C ALA A 78 11.82 -3.95 8.40
N TRP A 79 10.67 -4.49 7.98
CA TRP A 79 9.38 -3.91 8.36
C TRP A 79 9.03 -4.29 9.81
N ARG A 80 8.99 -3.29 10.69
CA ARG A 80 8.70 -3.45 12.13
C ARG A 80 7.25 -3.15 12.52
N GLY A 81 6.48 -2.61 11.58
CA GLY A 81 5.09 -2.23 11.79
C GLY A 81 4.72 -0.90 11.13
N SER A 82 3.42 -0.64 11.10
CA SER A 82 2.78 0.54 10.51
C SER A 82 1.75 1.09 11.49
N ARG A 83 1.65 2.42 11.63
CA ARG A 83 0.67 3.07 12.50
C ARG A 83 -0.37 3.79 11.67
N GLY A 84 -1.62 3.78 12.11
CA GLY A 84 -2.70 4.56 11.53
C GLY A 84 -3.48 5.31 12.59
N MET A 85 -4.17 6.36 12.17
CA MET A 85 -5.01 7.18 13.04
C MET A 85 -6.38 7.34 12.39
N LEU A 86 -7.42 7.11 13.18
CA LEU A 86 -8.80 7.38 12.81
C LEU A 86 -8.94 8.90 12.67
N ARG A 87 -8.89 9.38 11.43
CA ARG A 87 -9.25 10.75 11.10
C ARG A 87 -10.74 10.85 11.38
N ALA A 88 -11.14 11.71 12.32
CA ALA A 88 -12.53 11.87 12.73
C ALA A 88 -13.45 11.94 11.50
N ALA A 89 -14.17 10.85 11.23
CA ALA A 89 -15.27 10.87 10.30
C ALA A 89 -16.44 11.47 11.09
N SER A 90 -16.72 12.74 10.87
CA SER A 90 -17.97 13.35 11.30
C SER A 90 -19.09 12.57 10.61
N SER A 91 -19.75 11.65 11.31
CA SER A 91 -21.15 11.20 11.17
C SER A 91 -21.30 9.82 11.81
N GLY A 92 -22.32 9.62 12.63
CA GLY A 92 -22.70 8.32 13.21
C GLY A 92 -23.28 7.32 12.20
N GLY A 93 -22.63 7.17 11.04
CA GLY A 93 -22.90 6.14 10.04
C GLY A 93 -21.88 5.01 10.11
N ALA A 94 -21.97 4.07 9.16
CA ALA A 94 -21.05 2.93 9.07
C ALA A 94 -19.58 3.39 9.12
N PRO A 95 -18.73 2.73 9.93
CA PRO A 95 -17.33 3.11 10.09
C PRO A 95 -16.61 3.08 8.74
N SER A 96 -16.08 4.24 8.34
CA SER A 96 -15.26 4.34 7.13
C SER A 96 -13.95 3.55 7.30
N PRO A 97 -13.41 2.96 6.22
CA PRO A 97 -12.12 2.29 6.29
C PRO A 97 -11.03 3.28 6.70
N ILE A 98 -10.13 2.83 7.58
CA ILE A 98 -9.03 3.63 8.09
C ILE A 98 -7.70 3.09 7.58
N ARG A 99 -6.80 3.99 7.17
CA ARG A 99 -5.51 3.63 6.56
C ARG A 99 -4.35 3.99 7.47
N THR A 100 -3.27 3.23 7.42
CA THR A 100 -2.00 3.60 8.08
C THR A 100 -1.39 4.84 7.44
N ASP A 101 -0.59 5.57 8.22
CA ASP A 101 0.06 6.83 7.82
C ASP A 101 1.05 6.62 6.67
N ASP A 102 1.68 5.44 6.60
CA ASP A 102 2.55 5.00 5.49
C ASP A 102 1.76 4.51 4.26
N GLY A 103 0.44 4.41 4.37
CA GLY A 103 -0.44 3.95 3.32
C GLY A 103 -0.39 2.45 3.00
N CYS A 104 0.36 1.66 3.77
CA CYS A 104 0.57 0.25 3.44
C CYS A 104 -0.61 -0.65 3.84
N TRP A 105 -1.47 -0.21 4.76
CA TRP A 105 -2.56 -1.01 5.30
C TRP A 105 -3.87 -0.24 5.38
N THR A 106 -4.97 -0.92 5.09
CA THR A 106 -6.32 -0.42 5.28
C THR A 106 -7.08 -1.36 6.20
N LEU A 107 -7.76 -0.82 7.21
CA LEU A 107 -8.61 -1.56 8.12
C LEU A 107 -10.06 -1.24 7.79
N HIS A 108 -10.81 -2.27 7.39
CA HIS A 108 -12.23 -2.21 7.07
C HIS A 108 -13.03 -2.82 8.21
N PHE A 109 -14.24 -2.31 8.38
CA PHE A 109 -15.19 -2.78 9.38
C PHE A 109 -16.51 -3.09 8.69
N ILE A 110 -16.98 -4.32 8.82
CA ILE A 110 -18.22 -4.79 8.22
C ILE A 110 -19.17 -5.18 9.34
N GLU A 111 -20.39 -4.64 9.29
CA GLU A 111 -21.47 -5.09 10.17
C GLU A 111 -22.08 -6.37 9.61
N SER A 112 -22.23 -7.39 10.45
CA SER A 112 -22.86 -8.67 10.12
C SER A 112 -23.94 -8.99 11.15
N ALA A 113 -24.75 -10.01 10.88
CA ALA A 113 -25.83 -10.44 11.79
C ALA A 113 -25.29 -10.87 13.16
N ASP A 114 -24.08 -11.44 13.20
CA ASP A 114 -23.40 -11.91 14.42
C ASP A 114 -22.50 -10.84 15.08
N GLY A 115 -22.57 -9.59 14.60
CA GLY A 115 -21.76 -8.47 15.08
C GLY A 115 -20.77 -7.94 14.04
N TRP A 116 -19.76 -7.21 14.51
CA TRP A 116 -18.78 -6.57 13.63
C TRP A 116 -17.68 -7.54 13.21
N ARG A 117 -17.19 -7.39 11.98
CA ARG A 117 -15.99 -8.06 11.46
C ARG A 117 -14.98 -7.01 11.05
N THR A 118 -13.71 -7.35 11.23
CA THR A 118 -12.58 -6.49 10.90
C THR A 118 -11.74 -7.17 9.84
N ILE A 119 -11.46 -6.43 8.77
CA ILE A 119 -10.62 -6.91 7.66
C ILE A 119 -9.43 -5.97 7.56
N LEU A 120 -8.24 -6.53 7.73
CA LEU A 120 -6.97 -5.88 7.44
C LEU A 120 -6.60 -6.20 5.99
N GLN A 121 -6.49 -5.18 5.15
CA GLN A 121 -6.08 -5.29 3.76
C GLN A 121 -4.70 -4.64 3.56
N LEU A 122 -3.80 -5.40 2.93
CA LEU A 122 -2.49 -4.94 2.51
C LEU A 122 -2.59 -4.19 1.17
N ALA A 123 -1.96 -3.02 1.07
CA ALA A 123 -1.87 -2.31 -0.19
C ALA A 123 -0.98 -3.08 -1.17
N PRO A 124 -1.43 -3.31 -2.42
CA PRO A 124 -0.67 -4.11 -3.39
C PRO A 124 0.66 -3.47 -3.80
N ASP A 125 0.78 -2.15 -3.62
CA ASP A 125 1.99 -1.37 -3.88
C ASP A 125 2.92 -1.24 -2.66
N ALA A 126 2.58 -1.85 -1.51
CA ALA A 126 3.43 -1.80 -0.33
C ALA A 126 4.78 -2.50 -0.58
N PRO A 127 5.91 -1.91 -0.13
CA PRO A 127 7.25 -2.37 -0.49
C PRO A 127 7.61 -3.77 0.07
N PHE A 128 6.88 -4.23 1.08
CA PHE A 128 7.04 -5.53 1.71
C PHE A 128 5.90 -6.52 1.35
N ALA A 129 4.98 -6.14 0.44
CA ALA A 129 3.77 -6.90 0.18
C ALA A 129 4.05 -8.32 -0.30
N ALA A 130 4.81 -8.45 -1.39
CA ALA A 130 5.18 -9.74 -1.96
C ALA A 130 5.87 -10.66 -0.93
N ALA A 131 6.69 -10.05 -0.07
CA ALA A 131 7.48 -10.77 0.91
C ALA A 131 6.61 -11.27 2.08
N LEU A 132 5.66 -10.46 2.57
CA LEU A 132 4.67 -10.88 3.57
C LEU A 132 3.72 -11.96 3.06
N LEU A 133 3.24 -11.81 1.82
CA LEU A 133 2.36 -12.78 1.17
C LEU A 133 3.05 -14.13 1.00
N ALA A 134 4.28 -14.13 0.46
CA ALA A 134 5.06 -15.35 0.29
C ALA A 134 5.36 -16.05 1.63
N ALA A 135 5.66 -15.28 2.67
CA ALA A 135 5.94 -15.82 4.00
C ALA A 135 4.68 -16.24 4.77
N ARG A 136 3.48 -15.82 4.33
CA ARG A 136 2.22 -15.91 5.08
C ARG A 136 2.41 -15.47 6.54
N ALA A 137 3.14 -14.38 6.72
CA ALA A 137 3.59 -13.94 8.03
C ALA A 137 2.39 -13.67 8.94
N PRO A 138 2.43 -14.11 10.22
CA PRO A 138 1.39 -13.77 11.17
C PRO A 138 1.48 -12.27 11.51
N LEU A 139 0.33 -11.63 11.60
CA LEU A 139 0.16 -10.20 11.82
C LEU A 139 -0.77 -9.97 13.00
N GLN A 140 -0.61 -8.81 13.61
CA GLN A 140 -1.44 -8.35 14.70
C GLN A 140 -1.78 -6.88 14.50
N VAL A 141 -3.04 -6.54 14.74
CA VAL A 141 -3.55 -5.16 14.81
C VAL A 141 -3.87 -4.85 16.26
N ARG A 142 -3.37 -3.71 16.75
CA ARG A 142 -3.65 -3.20 18.10
C ARG A 142 -4.27 -1.82 18.06
N ASP A 143 -5.06 -1.47 19.07
CA ASP A 143 -5.57 -0.11 19.28
C ASP A 143 -4.49 0.83 19.87
N GLY A 144 -4.84 2.10 20.09
CA GLY A 144 -3.95 3.12 20.65
C GLY A 144 -3.49 2.85 22.09
N LEU A 145 -4.15 1.93 22.81
CA LEU A 145 -3.74 1.47 24.14
C LEU A 145 -3.06 0.10 24.11
N GLY A 146 -2.83 -0.48 22.93
CA GLY A 146 -2.15 -1.75 22.75
C GLY A 146 -3.04 -2.99 22.87
N ARG A 147 -4.37 -2.85 22.96
CA ARG A 147 -5.28 -4.01 22.93
C ARG A 147 -5.34 -4.61 21.55
N ILE A 148 -5.42 -5.93 21.48
CA ILE A 148 -5.49 -6.69 20.24
C ILE A 148 -6.89 -6.53 19.64
N LEU A 149 -6.94 -6.08 18.38
CA LEU A 149 -8.17 -5.94 17.59
C LEU A 149 -8.32 -7.05 16.55
N LEU A 150 -7.19 -7.54 16.03
CA LEU A 150 -7.14 -8.60 15.04
C LEU A 150 -5.79 -9.32 15.13
N GLU A 151 -5.81 -10.65 15.01
CA GLU A 151 -4.63 -11.50 14.85
C GLU A 151 -4.91 -12.53 13.77
N GLY A 152 -3.95 -12.74 12.87
CA GLY A 152 -4.12 -13.73 11.82
C GLY A 152 -3.03 -13.66 10.77
N ARG A 153 -3.28 -14.32 9.64
CA ARG A 153 -2.37 -14.36 8.49
C ARG A 153 -3.09 -13.81 7.27
N LEU A 154 -2.33 -13.19 6.38
CA LEU A 154 -2.85 -12.78 5.08
C LEU A 154 -3.20 -14.02 4.23
N ASP A 155 -4.29 -13.92 3.50
CA ASP A 155 -4.65 -14.83 2.43
C ASP A 155 -3.93 -14.48 1.11
N ALA A 156 -4.35 -15.11 0.01
CA ALA A 156 -3.75 -14.90 -1.31
C ALA A 156 -3.99 -13.49 -1.87
N ASP A 157 -5.05 -12.82 -1.40
CA ASP A 157 -5.45 -11.48 -1.83
C ASP A 157 -4.82 -10.38 -0.94
N GLY A 158 -4.12 -10.78 0.12
CA GLY A 158 -3.50 -9.86 1.07
C GLY A 158 -4.48 -9.32 2.10
N GLU A 159 -5.51 -10.11 2.40
CA GLU A 159 -6.52 -9.78 3.39
C GLU A 159 -6.39 -10.71 4.60
N CYS A 160 -6.70 -10.16 5.78
CA CYS A 160 -6.83 -10.93 6.99
C CYS A 160 -8.10 -10.48 7.70
N GLU A 161 -8.99 -11.42 7.95
CA GLU A 161 -10.29 -11.15 8.56
C GLU A 161 -10.41 -11.83 9.93
N ALA A 162 -11.00 -11.11 10.88
CA ALA A 162 -11.36 -11.65 12.19
C ALA A 162 -12.69 -11.05 12.69
N PRO A 163 -13.44 -11.77 13.55
CA PRO A 163 -14.54 -11.17 14.29
C PRO A 163 -14.01 -10.04 15.16
N TRP A 164 -14.75 -8.94 15.24
CA TRP A 164 -14.41 -7.83 16.12
C TRP A 164 -14.54 -8.28 17.59
N PRO A 165 -13.47 -8.16 18.40
CA PRO A 165 -13.43 -8.81 19.71
C PRO A 165 -14.15 -8.04 20.83
N LEU A 166 -14.71 -6.86 20.52
CA LEU A 166 -15.21 -5.92 21.53
C LEU A 166 -16.70 -5.65 21.35
N ALA A 167 -17.39 -5.40 22.47
CA ALA A 167 -18.83 -5.13 22.45
C ALA A 167 -19.18 -3.76 21.83
N ALA A 168 -18.30 -2.76 21.97
CA ALA A 168 -18.51 -1.44 21.39
C ALA A 168 -18.23 -1.46 19.89
N ALA A 169 -19.01 -0.70 19.11
CA ALA A 169 -18.78 -0.55 17.68
C ALA A 169 -17.34 -0.03 17.39
N PRO A 170 -16.70 -0.43 16.28
CA PRO A 170 -15.29 -0.14 16.03
C PRO A 170 -14.91 1.34 16.07
N ALA A 171 -15.72 2.20 15.45
CA ALA A 171 -15.48 3.64 15.48
C ALA A 171 -15.54 4.21 16.91
N THR A 172 -16.57 3.84 17.67
CA THR A 172 -16.77 4.26 19.06
C THR A 172 -15.62 3.80 19.95
N HIS A 173 -15.20 2.53 19.82
CA HIS A 173 -14.08 1.99 20.58
C HIS A 173 -12.78 2.73 20.26
N LEU A 174 -12.41 2.81 18.98
CA LEU A 174 -11.16 3.44 18.56
C LEU A 174 -11.12 4.91 18.98
N GLN A 175 -12.22 5.65 18.82
CA GLN A 175 -12.29 7.05 19.23
C GLN A 175 -12.11 7.24 20.74
N ALA A 176 -12.67 6.35 21.56
CA ALA A 176 -12.46 6.37 23.01
C ALA A 176 -11.05 5.94 23.43
N HIS A 177 -10.32 5.20 22.57
CA HIS A 177 -9.04 4.57 22.90
C HIS A 177 -7.87 5.14 22.07
N GLY A 178 -7.85 6.47 21.94
CA GLY A 178 -6.73 7.22 21.35
C GLY A 178 -6.80 7.40 19.83
N ALA A 179 -7.90 6.99 19.19
CA ALA A 179 -8.15 7.13 17.76
C ALA A 179 -6.99 6.60 16.89
N ALA A 180 -6.27 5.59 17.36
CA ALA A 180 -5.08 5.08 16.71
C ALA A 180 -5.11 3.56 16.64
N PHE A 181 -4.37 3.02 15.68
CA PHE A 181 -4.10 1.59 15.59
C PHE A 181 -2.67 1.36 15.06
N THR A 182 -2.13 0.19 15.36
CA THR A 182 -0.83 -0.27 14.85
C THR A 182 -0.97 -1.65 14.26
N VAL A 183 -0.34 -1.87 13.10
CA VAL A 183 -0.18 -3.18 12.47
C VAL A 183 1.27 -3.58 12.66
N THR A 184 1.51 -4.74 13.25
CA THR A 184 2.86 -5.28 13.48
C THR A 184 2.92 -6.74 13.05
N PRO A 185 4.08 -7.24 12.60
CA PRO A 185 4.29 -8.67 12.53
C PRO A 185 4.11 -9.25 13.93
N LEU A 186 3.42 -10.39 14.03
CA LEU A 186 3.42 -11.16 15.26
C LEU A 186 4.80 -11.77 15.36
N THR A 187 5.68 -11.12 16.15
CA THR A 187 6.90 -11.79 16.56
C THR A 187 6.46 -12.97 17.40
N GLU A 188 6.66 -14.19 16.89
CA GLU A 188 6.64 -15.36 17.75
C GLU A 188 7.66 -15.06 18.85
N THR A 189 7.19 -14.63 20.02
CA THR A 189 7.98 -14.75 21.23
C THR A 189 8.17 -16.25 21.38
N SER A 190 9.30 -16.74 20.88
CA SER A 190 9.87 -18.01 21.26
C SER A 190 9.95 -17.99 22.79
N SER A 191 8.94 -18.54 23.42
CA SER A 191 9.00 -18.87 24.83
C SER A 191 9.98 -20.03 24.96
N CYS A 192 11.12 -19.71 25.57
CA CYS A 192 12.10 -20.57 26.23
C CYS A 192 12.95 -21.50 25.34
#